data_AF-A0A939WZW9-F1
#
_entry.id   AF-A0A939WZW9-F1
#
_cell.length_a   1.000
_cell.length_b   1.000
_cell.length_c   1.000
_cell.angle_alpha   90.00
_cell.angle_beta   90.00
_cell.angle_gamma   90.00
#
_symmetry.space_group_name_H-M   'P 1'
#
loop_
_entity.id
_entity.type
_entity.pdbx_description
1 polymer ?
#
loop_
_entity_poly.entity_id
_entity_poly.type
_entity_poly.pdbx_seq_one_letter_code
_entity_poly.pdbx_strand_id
1 'polypeptide(L)'
;MTQFTIIEKFAIVTILSQIMKADGIIHPKEEEYMDKVFAELGIKISDMEDITNMDDIQARSVINEMLDDKKQYAQSLFVSMAEADGYIHPKETEIMNQLWI
;
A
#
# COMPACT_ATOMS: atom_id res chain seq x y z
N MET A 1 8.91 -12.60 10.27
CA MET A 1 8.50 -11.21 9.99
C MET A 1 9.36 -10.72 8.84
N THR A 2 8.71 -10.35 7.75
CA THR A 2 9.39 -9.84 6.57
C THR A 2 9.90 -8.43 6.86
N GLN A 3 11.21 -8.23 6.82
CA GLN A 3 11.80 -6.94 7.19
C GLN A 3 11.91 -6.05 5.95
N PHE A 4 11.06 -5.03 5.88
CA PHE A 4 11.11 -4.02 4.84
C PHE A 4 12.14 -2.92 5.15
N THR A 5 12.81 -2.43 4.11
CA THR A 5 13.58 -1.18 4.16
C THR A 5 12.62 0.01 4.27
N ILE A 6 13.15 1.18 4.62
CA ILE A 6 12.33 2.39 4.74
C ILE A 6 11.66 2.76 3.40
N ILE A 7 12.39 2.65 2.29
CA ILE A 7 11.89 2.95 0.95
C ILE A 7 10.81 1.95 0.55
N GLU A 8 11.00 0.66 0.85
CA GLU A 8 10.00 -0.39 0.62
C GLU A 8 8.70 -0.11 1.39
N LYS A 9 8.80 0.32 2.66
CA LYS A 9 7.64 0.70 3.47
C LYS A 9 6.90 1.89 2.88
N PHE A 10 7.63 2.91 2.42
CA PHE A 10 7.03 4.10 1.83
C PHE A 10 6.27 3.74 0.55
N ALA A 11 6.87 2.92 -0.31
CA ALA A 11 6.20 2.43 -1.51
C ALA A 11 4.91 1.65 -1.19
N ILE A 12 4.93 0.77 -0.18
CA ILE A 12 3.73 0.05 0.27
C ILE A 12 2.64 1.03 0.70
N VAL A 13 2.97 2.01 1.54
CA VAL A 13 2.01 3.02 2.02
C VAL A 13 1.46 3.85 0.86
N THR A 14 2.31 4.30 -0.06
CA THR A 14 1.91 5.11 -1.21
C THR A 14 0.89 4.35 -2.06
N ILE A 15 1.14 3.08 -2.36
CA ILE A 15 0.19 2.23 -3.11
C ILE A 15 -1.11 1.99 -2.31
N LEU A 16 -1.03 1.70 -1.01
CA LEU A 16 -2.22 1.52 -0.17
C LEU A 16 -3.08 2.79 -0.16
N SER A 17 -2.46 3.97 -0.12
CA SER A 17 -3.20 5.23 -0.17
C SER A 17 -3.85 5.45 -1.54
N GLN A 18 -3.29 4.92 -2.62
CA GLN A 18 -3.93 4.99 -3.94
C GLN A 18 -5.15 4.06 -3.98
N ILE A 19 -5.03 2.84 -3.46
CA ILE A 19 -6.13 1.86 -3.37
C ILE A 19 -7.29 2.46 -2.58
N MET A 20 -7.04 2.90 -1.35
CA MET A 20 -8.04 3.52 -0.46
C MET A 20 -8.72 4.78 -1.04
N LYS A 21 -8.12 5.43 -2.05
CA LYS A 21 -8.68 6.64 -2.68
C LYS A 21 -9.24 6.35 -4.08
N ALA A 22 -9.14 5.13 -4.58
CA ALA A 22 -9.36 4.81 -5.99
C ALA A 22 -10.82 4.97 -6.40
N ASP A 23 -11.74 4.51 -5.56
CA ASP A 23 -13.17 4.58 -5.77
C ASP A 23 -13.75 6.00 -5.51
N GLY A 24 -13.03 6.81 -4.73
CA GLY A 24 -13.37 8.17 -4.34
C GLY A 24 -14.09 8.28 -2.98
N ILE A 25 -14.22 7.17 -2.24
CA ILE A 25 -14.86 7.11 -0.93
C ILE A 25 -13.93 6.40 0.03
N ILE A 26 -13.48 7.09 1.09
CA ILE A 26 -12.69 6.45 2.13
C ILE A 26 -13.66 5.87 3.17
N HIS A 27 -13.67 4.55 3.30
CA HIS A 27 -14.47 3.84 4.29
C HIS A 27 -13.74 3.78 5.64
N PRO A 28 -14.45 3.90 6.79
CA PRO A 28 -13.82 3.83 8.11
C PRO A 28 -12.99 2.55 8.35
N LYS A 29 -13.38 1.43 7.74
CA LYS A 29 -12.63 0.17 7.85
C LYS A 29 -11.29 0.20 7.10
N GLU A 30 -11.20 0.97 6.01
CA GLU A 30 -9.95 1.16 5.28
C GLU A 30 -9.00 2.08 6.05
N GLU A 31 -9.53 3.13 6.70
CA GLU A 31 -8.75 3.96 7.63
C GLU A 31 -8.21 3.12 8.79
N GLU A 32 -9.05 2.32 9.43
CA GLU A 32 -8.62 1.40 10.51
C GLU A 32 -7.58 0.39 10.01
N TYR A 33 -7.68 -0.04 8.76
CA TYR A 33 -6.69 -0.94 8.15
C TYR A 33 -5.38 -0.22 7.87
N MET A 34 -5.41 1.00 7.32
CA MET A 34 -4.23 1.84 7.10
C MET A 34 -3.49 2.10 8.41
N ASP A 35 -4.21 2.43 9.49
CA ASP A 35 -3.63 2.68 10.82
C ASP A 35 -2.92 1.44 11.36
N LYS A 36 -3.48 0.24 11.14
CA LYS A 36 -2.81 -1.04 11.49
C LYS A 36 -1.54 -1.24 10.68
N VAL A 37 -1.57 -0.96 9.38
CA VAL A 37 -0.37 -1.08 8.53
C VAL A 37 0.71 -0.09 8.96
N PHE A 38 0.35 1.15 9.32
CA PHE A 38 1.31 2.11 9.87
C PHE A 38 1.96 1.60 11.15
N ALA A 39 1.18 1.06 12.08
CA ALA A 39 1.70 0.50 13.32
C ALA A 39 2.60 -0.72 13.06
N GLU A 40 2.21 -1.61 12.15
CA GLU A 40 2.96 -2.82 11.81
C GLU A 40 4.29 -2.52 11.11
N LEU A 41 4.27 -1.60 10.14
CA LEU A 41 5.47 -1.17 9.43
C LEU A 41 6.32 -0.19 10.26
N GLY A 42 5.80 0.31 11.38
CA GLY A 42 6.47 1.26 12.26
C GLY A 42 6.68 2.63 11.61
N ILE A 43 5.71 3.09 10.82
CA ILE A 43 5.71 4.40 10.16
C ILE A 43 5.45 5.49 11.20
N LYS A 44 6.25 6.56 11.15
CA LYS A 44 6.13 7.71 12.04
C LYS A 44 5.58 8.91 11.28
N ILE A 45 5.07 9.88 12.03
CA ILE A 45 4.62 11.17 11.48
C ILE A 45 5.75 11.88 10.71
N SER A 46 7.00 11.75 11.17
CA SER A 46 8.17 12.29 10.47
C SER A 46 8.37 11.74 9.06
N ASP A 47 7.83 10.56 8.79
CA ASP A 47 8.00 9.85 7.54
C ASP A 47 6.93 10.25 6.51
N MET A 48 5.87 10.94 6.95
CA MET A 48 4.71 11.29 6.11
C MET A 48 5.07 12.28 5.01
N GLU A 49 6.04 13.18 5.26
CA GLU A 49 6.54 14.10 4.25
C GLU A 49 7.20 13.33 3.09
N ASP A 50 8.06 12.37 3.40
CA ASP A 50 8.74 11.55 2.40
C ASP A 50 7.76 10.65 1.63
N ILE A 51 6.79 10.05 2.33
CA ILE A 51 5.72 9.25 1.72
C ILE A 51 4.90 10.09 0.73
N THR A 52 4.56 11.33 1.11
CA THR A 52 3.77 12.23 0.26
C THR A 52 4.55 12.70 -0.97
N ASN A 53 5.87 12.80 -0.86
CA ASN A 53 6.75 13.20 -1.95
C ASN A 53 7.11 12.05 -2.91
N MET A 54 6.88 10.79 -2.52
CA MET A 54 7.09 9.64 -3.38
C MET A 54 6.03 9.60 -4.48
N ASP A 55 6.46 9.67 -5.73
CA ASP A 55 5.54 9.56 -6.87
C ASP A 55 5.16 8.11 -7.18
N ASP A 56 4.07 7.95 -7.92
CA ASP A 56 3.53 6.63 -8.24
C ASP A 56 4.49 5.76 -9.08
N ILE A 57 5.34 6.36 -9.91
CA ILE A 57 6.30 5.62 -10.74
C ILE A 57 7.40 5.04 -9.84
N GLN A 58 7.89 5.84 -8.89
CA GLN A 58 8.88 5.42 -7.90
C GLN A 58 8.34 4.30 -7.01
N ALA A 59 7.13 4.47 -6.46
CA ALA A 59 6.51 3.45 -5.61
C ALA A 59 6.36 2.11 -6.34
N ARG A 60 5.92 2.15 -7.60
CA ARG A 60 5.80 0.95 -8.44
C ARG A 60 7.15 0.28 -8.72
N SER A 61 8.19 1.07 -9.03
CA SER A 61 9.56 0.53 -9.24
C SER A 61 10.05 -0.19 -8.00
N VAL A 62 9.91 0.42 -6.84
CA VAL A 62 10.34 -0.15 -5.56
C VAL A 62 9.62 -1.47 -5.28
N ILE A 63 8.29 -1.53 -5.46
CA ILE A 63 7.51 -2.77 -5.29
C ILE A 63 7.97 -3.86 -6.25
N ASN A 64 8.31 -3.50 -7.49
CA ASN A 64 8.74 -4.45 -8.50
C ASN A 64 10.14 -5.00 -8.27
N GLU A 65 11.01 -4.23 -7.64
CA GLU A 65 12.39 -4.59 -7.30
C GLU A 65 12.51 -5.36 -5.96
N MET A 66 11.42 -5.51 -5.20
CA MET A 66 11.41 -6.30 -3.96
C MET A 66 11.69 -7.78 -4.23
N LEU A 67 12.29 -8.45 -3.24
CA LEU A 67 12.38 -9.91 -3.22
C LEU A 67 10.97 -10.54 -3.25
N ASP A 68 10.86 -11.74 -3.84
CA ASP A 68 9.56 -12.40 -4.06
C ASP A 68 8.73 -12.56 -2.77
N ASP A 69 9.37 -12.88 -1.64
CA ASP A 69 8.70 -13.03 -0.33
C ASP A 69 8.13 -11.71 0.19
N LYS A 70 8.89 -10.62 0.02
CA LYS A 70 8.46 -9.25 0.32
C LYS A 70 7.33 -8.79 -0.59
N LYS A 71 7.45 -9.09 -1.89
CA LYS A 71 6.46 -8.73 -2.89
C LYS A 71 5.13 -9.45 -2.62
N GLN A 72 5.17 -10.75 -2.32
CA GLN A 72 4.00 -11.53 -1.92
C GLN A 72 3.34 -10.95 -0.66
N TYR A 73 4.13 -10.56 0.34
CA TYR A 73 3.58 -9.93 1.53
C TYR A 73 2.91 -8.59 1.21
N ALA A 74 3.57 -7.70 0.46
CA ALA A 74 3.01 -6.43 0.04
C ALA A 74 1.70 -6.62 -0.75
N GLN A 75 1.65 -7.59 -1.67
CA GLN A 75 0.44 -7.94 -2.40
C GLN A 75 -0.70 -8.37 -1.47
N SER A 76 -0.40 -9.15 -0.42
CA SER A 76 -1.41 -9.53 0.57
C SER A 76 -1.97 -8.32 1.34
N LEU A 77 -1.12 -7.31 1.60
CA LEU A 77 -1.56 -6.07 2.23
C LEU A 77 -2.50 -5.28 1.32
N PHE A 78 -2.23 -5.25 0.01
CA PHE A 78 -3.04 -4.54 -0.98
C PHE A 78 -4.42 -5.17 -1.15
N VAL A 79 -4.48 -6.51 -1.24
CA VAL A 79 -5.75 -7.24 -1.31
C VAL A 79 -6.57 -7.03 -0.04
N SER A 80 -5.93 -7.10 1.13
CA SER A 80 -6.61 -6.91 2.41
C SER A 80 -7.14 -5.48 2.60
N MET A 81 -6.50 -4.46 2.00
CA MET A 81 -7.03 -3.09 1.95
C MET A 81 -8.30 -3.03 1.12
N ALA A 82 -8.26 -3.54 -0.11
CA ALA A 82 -9.41 -3.54 -1.01
C ALA A 82 -10.58 -4.41 -0.51
N GLU A 83 -10.33 -5.35 0.39
CA GLU A 83 -11.37 -6.15 1.05
C GLU A 83 -11.85 -5.56 2.38
N ALA A 84 -11.22 -4.49 2.89
CA ALA A 84 -11.46 -3.99 4.24
C ALA A 84 -12.89 -3.51 4.44
N ASP A 85 -13.47 -2.85 3.44
CA ASP A 85 -14.84 -2.35 3.46
C ASP A 85 -15.88 -3.48 3.22
N GLY A 86 -15.46 -4.56 2.56
CA GLY A 86 -16.25 -5.74 2.18
C GLY A 86 -16.57 -5.84 0.68
N TYR A 87 -16.03 -4.94 -0.16
CA TYR A 87 -16.24 -4.94 -1.60
C TYR A 87 -15.01 -4.41 -2.35
N ILE A 88 -14.37 -5.27 -3.15
CA ILE A 88 -13.27 -4.85 -4.02
C ILE A 88 -13.82 -4.07 -5.22
N HIS A 89 -13.47 -2.79 -5.32
CA HIS A 89 -13.85 -1.94 -6.44
C HIS A 89 -12.96 -2.21 -7.68
N PRO A 90 -13.51 -2.17 -8.92
CA PRO A 90 -12.72 -2.41 -10.14
C PRO A 90 -11.49 -1.50 -10.29
N LYS A 91 -11.55 -0.27 -9.78
CA LYS A 91 -10.43 0.69 -9.81
C LYS A 91 -9.28 0.29 -8.89
N GLU A 92 -9.57 -0.30 -7.74
CA GLU A 92 -8.54 -0.85 -6.84
C GLU A 92 -7.85 -2.04 -7.49
N THR A 93 -8.64 -2.89 -8.13
CA THR A 93 -8.14 -4.02 -8.92
C THR A 93 -7.23 -3.57 -10.07
N GLU A 94 -7.56 -2.46 -10.72
CA GLU A 94 -6.71 -1.87 -11.77
C GLU A 94 -5.33 -1.46 -11.22
N ILE A 95 -5.28 -0.82 -10.05
CA ILE A 95 -4.01 -0.44 -9.39
C ILE A 95 -3.20 -1.70 -9.03
N MET A 96 -3.85 -2.72 -8.47
CA MET A 96 -3.17 -3.98 -8.12
C MET A 96 -2.63 -4.71 -9.35
N ASN A 97 -3.40 -4.77 -10.44
CA ASN A 97 -2.98 -5.41 -11.68
C ASN A 97 -1.76 -4.74 -12.32
N GLN A 98 -1.58 -3.43 -12.14
CA GLN A 98 -0.38 -2.72 -12.62
C GLN A 98 0.91 -3.14 -11.89
N LEU A 99 0.80 -3.78 -10.73
CA LEU A 99 1.93 -4.24 -9.90
C LEU A 99 2.30 -5.71 -10.13
N TRP A 100 1.43 -6.46 -10.83
CA TRP A 100 1.58 -7.90 -11.05
C TRP A 100 2.12 -8.27 -12.43
N ILE A 101 2.53 -7.26 -13.20
CA ILE A 101 3.08 -7.41 -14.57
C ILE A 101 4.49 -7.97 -14.51
#